data_AF-A0A0N4XBY4-F1
#
_entry.id   AF-A0A0N4XBY4-F1
#
_cell.length_a   1.000
_cell.length_b   1.000
_cell.length_c   1.000
_cell.angle_alpha   90.00
_cell.angle_beta   90.00
_cell.angle_gamma   90.00
#
_symmetry.space_group_name_H-M   'P 1'
#
loop_
_entity.id
_entity.type
_entity.pdbx_description
1 polymer ?
#
loop_
_entity_poly.entity_id
_entity_poly.type
_entity_poly.pdbx_seq_one_letter_code
_entity_poly.pdbx_strand_id
1 'polypeptide(L)'
;EYNEFTKHIEDRHKEVADKAATLSPEAKAAYDKIAKLEKEKHDIIASLNEHAQEELFQFAHHPPPECGLPHFVNDLPADAQAKLKDIWKNWKEGDKCYHEQGLTRDLVETLPTEIRRKISKDALLPPPVRKAPEEVQEQFRKIINDKTIPVDEKHKKMNELAQKVLTGDNLKEYNEFTKHIEDRHKEVADKAATLSPEAKAAYDKIAKLEKEKHDIIASLNEHAQEELFQVFKLKHSKFPKD
;
A
#
# COMPACT_ATOMS: atom_id res chain seq x y z
N GLU A 1 11.70 10.23 28.84
CA GLU A 1 11.82 10.01 27.38
C GLU A 1 12.29 8.61 27.00
N TYR A 2 13.54 8.15 27.26
CA TYR A 2 13.99 6.79 26.87
C TYR A 2 13.11 5.65 27.44
N ASN A 3 12.70 5.75 28.71
CA ASN A 3 11.85 4.75 29.36
C ASN A 3 10.40 4.71 28.82
N GLU A 4 9.87 5.82 28.32
CA GLU A 4 8.49 5.89 27.79
C GLU A 4 8.43 5.33 26.37
N PHE A 5 9.46 5.60 25.55
CA PHE A 5 9.56 5.06 24.21
C PHE A 5 9.72 3.53 24.20
N THR A 6 10.61 3.00 25.05
CA THR A 6 10.79 1.55 25.19
C THR A 6 9.52 0.87 25.69
N LYS A 7 8.86 1.45 26.71
CA LYS A 7 7.58 0.94 27.20
C LYS A 7 6.51 0.94 26.11
N HIS A 8 6.42 1.99 25.30
CA HIS A 8 5.48 2.04 24.17
C HIS A 8 5.73 0.92 23.13
N ILE A 9 7.00 0.61 22.83
CA ILE A 9 7.34 -0.51 21.94
C ILE A 9 6.91 -1.84 22.55
N GLU A 10 7.18 -2.07 23.83
CA GLU A 10 6.81 -3.29 24.55
C GLU A 10 5.29 -3.48 24.61
N ASP A 11 4.56 -2.42 24.97
CA ASP A 11 3.09 -2.43 25.01
C ASP A 11 2.50 -2.74 23.63
N ARG A 12 3.07 -2.18 22.56
CA ARG A 12 2.65 -2.49 21.18
C ARG A 12 2.97 -3.93 20.79
N HIS A 13 4.14 -4.46 21.13
CA HIS A 13 4.47 -5.86 20.86
C HIS A 13 3.50 -6.81 21.57
N LYS A 14 3.12 -6.47 22.80
CA LYS A 14 2.11 -7.20 23.55
C LYS A 14 0.73 -7.11 22.88
N GLU A 15 0.28 -5.92 22.49
CA GLU A 15 -1.00 -5.73 21.79
C GLU A 15 -1.05 -6.53 20.48
N VAL A 16 0.05 -6.53 19.70
CA VAL A 16 0.18 -7.34 18.48
C VAL A 16 0.08 -8.83 18.80
N ALA A 17 0.75 -9.31 19.85
CA ALA A 17 0.71 -10.71 20.27
C ALA A 17 -0.68 -11.13 20.73
N ASP A 18 -1.33 -10.32 21.56
CA ASP A 18 -2.69 -10.56 22.07
C ASP A 18 -3.69 -10.59 20.90
N LYS A 19 -3.57 -9.67 19.94
CA LYS A 19 -4.41 -9.67 18.74
C LYS A 19 -4.15 -10.90 17.87
N ALA A 20 -2.88 -11.25 17.65
CA ALA A 20 -2.49 -12.43 16.87
C ALA A 20 -3.00 -13.75 17.50
N ALA A 21 -3.16 -13.80 18.83
CA ALA A 21 -3.71 -14.96 19.53
C ALA A 21 -5.22 -15.16 19.28
N THR A 22 -5.94 -14.11 18.88
CA THR A 22 -7.38 -14.16 18.58
C THR A 22 -7.72 -14.46 17.12
N LEU A 23 -6.71 -14.64 16.26
CA LEU A 23 -6.90 -14.92 14.83
C LEU A 23 -7.63 -16.24 14.62
N SER A 24 -8.53 -16.26 13.63
CA SER A 24 -9.06 -17.50 13.08
C SER A 24 -7.94 -18.47 12.63
N PRO A 25 -8.18 -19.79 12.58
CA PRO A 25 -7.14 -20.76 12.19
C PRO A 25 -6.51 -20.47 10.82
N GLU A 26 -7.31 -20.02 9.85
CA GLU A 26 -6.84 -19.64 8.52
C GLU A 26 -5.93 -18.40 8.57
N ALA A 27 -6.37 -17.34 9.26
CA ALA A 27 -5.59 -16.12 9.44
C ALA A 27 -4.31 -16.38 10.24
N LYS A 28 -4.36 -17.23 11.27
CA LYS A 28 -3.18 -17.60 12.08
C LYS A 28 -2.13 -18.34 11.26
N ALA A 29 -2.55 -19.31 10.46
CA ALA A 29 -1.64 -20.06 9.59
C ALA A 29 -0.95 -19.14 8.56
N ALA A 30 -1.69 -18.17 8.01
CA ALA A 30 -1.11 -17.17 7.11
C ALA A 30 -0.19 -16.18 7.84
N TYR A 31 -0.57 -15.71 9.03
CA TYR A 31 0.27 -14.84 9.87
C TYR A 31 1.63 -15.48 10.13
N ASP A 32 1.66 -16.76 10.50
CA ASP A 32 2.90 -17.47 10.83
C ASP A 32 3.81 -17.65 9.60
N LYS A 33 3.22 -17.92 8.42
CA LYS A 33 3.97 -17.96 7.15
C LYS A 33 4.56 -16.59 6.82
N ILE A 34 3.76 -15.54 6.90
CA ILE A 34 4.21 -14.17 6.62
C ILE A 34 5.31 -13.75 7.59
N ALA A 35 5.18 -14.07 8.88
CA ALA A 35 6.22 -13.79 9.88
C ALA A 35 7.54 -14.49 9.55
N LYS A 36 7.49 -15.73 9.02
CA LYS A 36 8.68 -16.44 8.54
C LYS A 36 9.33 -15.76 7.34
N LEU A 37 8.53 -15.36 6.34
CA LEU A 37 9.02 -14.63 5.16
C LEU A 37 9.65 -13.28 5.55
N GLU A 38 9.01 -12.55 6.46
CA GLU A 38 9.54 -11.30 6.98
C GLU A 38 10.85 -11.52 7.73
N LYS A 39 10.95 -12.57 8.55
CA LYS A 39 12.22 -12.91 9.22
C LYS A 39 13.32 -13.22 8.19
N GLU A 40 13.02 -14.04 7.19
CA GLU A 40 13.98 -14.37 6.13
C GLU A 40 14.46 -13.12 5.37
N LYS A 41 13.54 -12.19 5.06
CA LYS A 41 13.89 -10.88 4.49
C LYS A 41 14.85 -10.10 5.40
N HIS A 42 14.58 -10.05 6.71
CA HIS A 42 15.47 -9.38 7.66
C HIS A 42 16.85 -10.04 7.73
N ASP A 43 16.90 -11.37 7.77
CA ASP A 43 18.14 -12.14 7.82
C ASP A 43 18.98 -11.93 6.54
N ILE A 44 18.34 -11.88 5.36
CA ILE A 44 19.00 -11.52 4.10
C ILE A 44 19.66 -10.15 4.22
N ILE A 45 18.90 -9.12 4.59
CA ILE A 45 19.43 -7.74 4.70
C ILE A 45 20.57 -7.68 5.72
N ALA A 46 20.40 -8.31 6.89
CA ALA A 46 21.40 -8.31 7.96
C ALA A 46 22.71 -9.02 7.57
N SER A 47 22.66 -9.96 6.63
CA SER A 47 23.85 -10.67 6.14
C SER A 47 24.67 -9.91 5.09
N LEU A 48 24.13 -8.82 4.55
CA LEU A 48 24.79 -8.04 3.51
C LEU A 48 25.90 -7.16 4.09
N ASN A 49 26.89 -6.85 3.26
CA ASN A 49 27.85 -5.80 3.59
C ASN A 49 27.17 -4.40 3.64
N GLU A 50 27.79 -3.45 4.35
CA GLU A 50 27.24 -2.10 4.58
C GLU A 50 26.90 -1.36 3.28
N HIS A 51 27.75 -1.48 2.26
CA HIS A 51 27.53 -0.84 0.97
C HIS A 51 26.29 -1.41 0.26
N ALA A 52 26.14 -2.73 0.21
CA ALA A 52 24.98 -3.39 -0.38
C ALA A 52 23.69 -3.10 0.41
N GLN A 53 23.78 -2.96 1.74
CA GLN A 53 22.65 -2.51 2.57
C GLN A 53 22.23 -1.08 2.20
N GLU A 54 23.19 -0.18 2.03
CA GLU A 54 22.91 1.22 1.65
C GLU A 54 22.28 1.31 0.26
N GLU A 55 22.81 0.58 -0.73
CA GLU A 55 22.23 0.49 -2.08
C GLU A 55 20.76 0.03 -2.03
N LEU A 56 20.48 -1.04 -1.29
CA LEU A 56 19.11 -1.55 -1.11
C LEU A 56 18.21 -0.56 -0.37
N PHE A 57 18.74 0.10 0.66
CA PHE A 57 17.98 1.09 1.41
C PHE A 57 17.57 2.26 0.53
N GLN A 58 18.51 2.83 -0.23
CA GLN A 58 18.22 3.91 -1.18
C GLN A 58 17.24 3.48 -2.28
N PHE A 59 17.33 2.22 -2.72
CA PHE A 59 16.41 1.67 -3.71
C PHE A 59 14.99 1.43 -3.17
N ALA A 60 14.86 0.95 -1.93
CA ALA A 60 13.58 0.58 -1.31
C ALA A 60 12.77 1.76 -0.77
N HIS A 61 13.33 2.97 -0.71
CA HIS A 61 12.59 4.16 -0.30
C HIS A 61 11.65 4.61 -1.42
N HIS A 62 10.38 4.19 -1.32
CA HIS A 62 9.32 4.85 -2.06
C HIS A 62 9.31 6.33 -1.66
N PRO A 63 9.22 7.27 -2.63
CA PRO A 63 9.04 8.66 -2.30
C PRO A 63 7.78 8.78 -1.42
N PRO A 64 7.82 9.62 -0.36
CA PRO A 64 6.64 9.84 0.45
C PRO A 64 5.48 10.31 -0.44
N PRO A 65 4.22 10.00 -0.09
CA PRO A 65 3.08 10.54 -0.81
C PRO A 65 3.23 12.05 -0.98
N GLU A 66 2.90 12.54 -2.17
CA GLU A 66 2.95 13.97 -2.47
C GLU A 66 2.17 14.74 -1.41
N CYS A 67 2.76 15.84 -0.94
CA CYS A 67 2.07 16.72 -0.01
C CYS A 67 0.94 17.45 -0.73
N GLY A 68 -0.23 17.46 -0.12
CA GLY A 68 -1.42 18.11 -0.67
C GLY A 68 -2.70 17.42 -0.22
N LEU A 69 -3.83 18.07 -0.51
CA LEU A 69 -5.14 17.53 -0.21
C LEU A 69 -5.31 16.15 -0.88
N PRO A 70 -5.67 15.08 -0.15
CA PRO A 70 -5.76 13.75 -0.73
C PRO A 70 -6.75 13.65 -1.88
N HIS A 71 -6.39 12.91 -2.93
CA HIS A 71 -7.18 12.74 -4.15
C HIS A 71 -8.55 12.07 -3.93
N PHE A 72 -8.77 11.43 -2.79
CA PHE A 72 -10.03 10.78 -2.42
C PHE A 72 -10.96 11.69 -1.62
N VAL A 73 -10.62 12.97 -1.41
CA VAL A 73 -11.43 13.89 -0.60
C VAL A 73 -12.89 13.93 -1.06
N ASN A 74 -13.15 13.92 -2.36
CA ASN A 74 -14.51 13.99 -2.90
C ASN A 74 -15.31 12.70 -2.73
N ASP A 75 -14.63 11.59 -2.39
CA ASP A 75 -15.24 10.27 -2.18
C ASP A 75 -15.74 10.08 -0.73
N LEU A 76 -15.43 11.03 0.16
CA LEU A 76 -15.80 10.99 1.58
C LEU A 76 -17.21 11.56 1.85
N PRO A 77 -17.86 11.17 2.96
CA PRO A 77 -19.03 11.87 3.49
C PRO A 77 -18.77 13.36 3.76
N ALA A 78 -19.79 14.22 3.62
CA ALA A 78 -19.63 15.68 3.65
C ALA A 78 -18.96 16.22 4.93
N ASP A 79 -19.22 15.59 6.08
CA ASP A 79 -18.59 15.93 7.36
C ASP A 79 -17.08 15.60 7.36
N ALA A 80 -16.72 14.44 6.82
CA ALA A 80 -15.33 14.02 6.66
C ALA A 80 -14.60 14.87 5.61
N GLN A 81 -15.27 15.27 4.52
CA GLN A 81 -14.73 16.22 3.55
C GLN A 81 -14.39 17.56 4.20
N ALA A 82 -15.31 18.09 5.01
CA ALA A 82 -15.12 19.37 5.69
C ALA A 82 -13.93 19.30 6.66
N LYS A 83 -13.85 18.24 7.48
CA LYS A 83 -12.72 18.02 8.39
C LYS A 83 -11.40 17.87 7.64
N LEU A 84 -11.39 17.13 6.53
CA LEU A 84 -10.18 16.96 5.73
C LEU A 84 -9.73 18.28 5.10
N LYS A 85 -10.67 19.06 4.53
CA LYS A 85 -10.35 20.40 4.02
C LYS A 85 -9.84 21.33 5.13
N ASP A 86 -10.35 21.20 6.36
CA ASP A 86 -9.89 21.98 7.51
C ASP A 86 -8.46 21.62 7.94
N ILE A 87 -8.12 20.31 7.95
CA ILE A 87 -6.75 19.83 8.23
C ILE A 87 -5.74 20.47 7.26
N TRP A 88 -6.07 20.51 5.98
CA TRP A 88 -5.15 20.97 4.93
C TRP A 88 -5.26 22.48 4.63
N LYS A 89 -6.14 23.24 5.29
CA LYS A 89 -6.46 24.65 4.92
C LYS A 89 -5.27 25.61 5.00
N ASN A 90 -4.31 25.32 5.89
CA ASN A 90 -3.16 26.18 6.15
C ASN A 90 -1.87 25.68 5.50
N TRP A 91 -1.88 24.49 4.89
CA TRP A 91 -0.71 23.92 4.25
C TRP A 91 -0.42 24.65 2.92
N LYS A 92 0.86 24.81 2.59
CA LYS A 92 1.33 25.50 1.39
C LYS A 92 2.29 24.62 0.61
N GLU A 93 2.27 24.78 -0.71
CA GLU A 93 3.19 24.08 -1.60
C GLU A 93 4.65 24.35 -1.21
N GLY A 94 5.44 23.28 -1.08
CA GLY A 94 6.83 23.30 -0.59
C GLY A 94 6.98 23.05 0.91
N ASP A 95 5.92 23.15 1.72
CA ASP A 95 5.99 22.84 3.15
C ASP A 95 5.90 21.33 3.42
N LYS A 96 6.56 20.89 4.49
CA LYS A 96 6.43 19.52 4.99
C LYS A 96 5.00 19.30 5.50
N CYS A 97 4.40 18.17 5.13
CA CYS A 97 3.00 17.86 5.43
C CYS A 97 2.80 16.68 6.41
N TYR A 98 3.82 16.33 7.21
CA TYR A 98 3.75 15.15 8.08
C TYR A 98 2.61 15.23 9.10
N HIS A 99 2.31 16.43 9.57
CA HIS A 99 1.23 16.66 10.54
C HIS A 99 -0.14 16.45 9.89
N GLU A 100 -0.37 17.07 8.74
CA GLU A 100 -1.60 16.97 7.96
C GLU A 100 -1.85 15.54 7.48
N GLN A 101 -0.79 14.84 7.07
CA GLN A 101 -0.84 13.41 6.73
C GLN A 101 -1.21 12.54 7.94
N GLY A 102 -0.65 12.85 9.12
CA GLY A 102 -1.02 12.19 10.38
C GLY A 102 -2.49 12.37 10.72
N LEU A 103 -2.96 13.61 10.75
CA LEU A 103 -4.37 13.93 11.02
C LEU A 103 -5.33 13.34 9.97
N THR A 104 -4.92 13.30 8.71
CA THR A 104 -5.67 12.65 7.63
C THR A 104 -5.85 11.16 7.89
N ARG A 105 -4.76 10.48 8.27
CA ARG A 105 -4.82 9.05 8.63
C ARG A 105 -5.78 8.84 9.78
N ASP A 106 -5.66 9.63 10.84
CA ASP A 106 -6.49 9.48 12.04
C ASP A 106 -7.97 9.74 11.74
N LEU A 107 -8.28 10.75 10.92
CA LEU A 107 -9.63 10.99 10.41
C LEU A 107 -10.16 9.77 9.64
N VAL A 108 -9.39 9.27 8.67
CA VAL A 108 -9.79 8.10 7.87
C VAL A 108 -10.04 6.88 8.76
N GLU A 109 -9.26 6.69 9.83
CA GLU A 109 -9.44 5.58 10.77
C GLU A 109 -10.75 5.66 11.57
N THR A 110 -11.25 6.86 11.85
CA THR A 110 -12.55 7.03 12.53
C THR A 110 -13.75 6.75 11.62
N LEU A 111 -13.55 6.62 10.31
CA LEU A 111 -14.64 6.39 9.36
C LEU A 111 -15.19 4.96 9.49
N PRO A 112 -16.50 4.77 9.22
CA PRO A 112 -17.11 3.45 9.15
C PRO A 112 -16.34 2.52 8.21
N THR A 113 -16.28 1.23 8.55
CA THR A 113 -15.54 0.21 7.78
C THR A 113 -15.91 0.21 6.30
N GLU A 114 -17.19 0.38 5.98
CA GLU A 114 -17.66 0.43 4.59
C GLU A 114 -17.10 1.61 3.81
N ILE A 115 -16.98 2.79 4.43
CA ILE A 115 -16.40 3.98 3.80
C ILE A 115 -14.89 3.78 3.60
N ARG A 116 -14.19 3.26 4.60
CA ARG A 116 -12.75 2.94 4.47
C ARG A 116 -12.50 1.93 3.35
N ARG A 117 -13.32 0.87 3.28
CA ARG A 117 -13.27 -0.13 2.20
C ARG A 117 -13.52 0.49 0.84
N LYS A 118 -14.48 1.41 0.73
CA LYS A 118 -14.74 2.13 -0.52
C LYS A 118 -13.53 2.96 -0.95
N ILE A 119 -12.95 3.77 -0.07
CA ILE A 119 -11.74 4.55 -0.36
C ILE A 119 -10.60 3.64 -0.83
N SER A 120 -10.37 2.52 -0.12
CA SER A 120 -9.33 1.57 -0.49
C SER A 120 -9.60 0.87 -1.82
N LYS A 121 -10.85 0.48 -2.10
CA LYS A 121 -11.24 -0.15 -3.38
C LYS A 121 -11.15 0.83 -4.55
N ASP A 122 -11.60 2.07 -4.35
CA ASP A 122 -11.53 3.11 -5.37
C ASP A 122 -10.09 3.56 -5.61
N ALA A 123 -9.20 3.47 -4.60
CA ALA A 123 -7.76 3.66 -4.79
C ALA A 123 -7.11 2.58 -5.70
N LEU A 124 -7.74 1.42 -5.87
CA LEU A 124 -7.27 0.39 -6.81
C LEU A 124 -7.63 0.72 -8.27
N LEU A 125 -8.62 1.59 -8.49
CA LEU A 125 -8.96 2.04 -9.83
C LEU A 125 -7.96 3.12 -10.29
N PRO A 126 -7.40 3.02 -11.51
CA PRO A 126 -6.62 4.09 -12.08
C PRO A 126 -7.39 5.43 -12.03
N PRO A 127 -6.76 6.56 -11.63
CA PRO A 127 -7.45 7.83 -11.50
C PRO A 127 -8.29 8.25 -12.72
N PRO A 128 -7.85 8.03 -13.98
CA PRO A 128 -8.68 8.33 -15.16
C PRO A 128 -9.95 7.48 -15.24
N VAL A 129 -9.93 6.24 -14.74
CA VAL A 129 -11.10 5.34 -14.73
C VAL A 129 -12.15 5.80 -13.72
N ARG A 130 -11.74 6.43 -12.60
CA ARG A 130 -12.68 6.95 -11.59
C ARG A 130 -13.61 8.05 -12.11
N LYS A 131 -13.25 8.70 -13.22
CA LYS A 131 -14.09 9.70 -13.90
C LYS A 131 -15.05 9.09 -14.94
N ALA A 132 -14.87 7.82 -15.28
CA ALA A 132 -15.70 7.13 -16.26
C ALA A 132 -17.08 6.78 -15.67
N PRO A 133 -18.10 6.48 -16.51
CA PRO A 133 -19.40 5.99 -16.04
C PRO A 133 -19.27 4.75 -15.13
N GLU A 134 -20.16 4.59 -14.16
CA GLU A 134 -20.12 3.49 -13.17
C GLU A 134 -20.05 2.11 -13.82
N GLU A 135 -20.76 1.92 -14.94
CA GLU A 135 -20.73 0.67 -15.72
C GLU A 135 -19.32 0.34 -16.24
N VAL A 136 -18.56 1.36 -16.65
CA VAL A 136 -17.18 1.19 -17.09
C VAL A 136 -16.29 0.88 -15.89
N GLN A 137 -16.44 1.62 -14.77
CA GLN A 137 -15.68 1.36 -13.55
C GLN A 137 -15.84 -0.07 -13.06
N GLU A 138 -17.07 -0.60 -13.10
CA GLU A 138 -17.36 -1.96 -12.67
C GLU A 138 -16.67 -3.03 -13.53
N GLN A 139 -16.47 -2.78 -14.84
CA GLN A 139 -15.69 -3.68 -15.68
C GLN A 139 -14.22 -3.77 -15.26
N PHE A 140 -13.63 -2.64 -14.84
CA PHE A 140 -12.27 -2.63 -14.28
C PHE A 140 -12.23 -3.30 -12.90
N ARG A 141 -13.21 -3.02 -12.02
CA ARG A 141 -13.30 -3.68 -10.70
C ARG A 141 -13.39 -5.19 -10.82
N LYS A 142 -14.10 -5.72 -11.83
CA LYS A 142 -14.14 -7.17 -12.11
C LYS A 142 -12.75 -7.73 -12.37
N ILE A 143 -11.92 -7.07 -13.18
CA ILE A 143 -10.53 -7.52 -13.43
C ILE A 143 -9.68 -7.43 -12.17
N ILE A 144 -9.79 -6.33 -11.42
CA ILE A 144 -9.02 -6.09 -10.19
C ILE A 144 -9.35 -7.12 -9.12
N ASN A 145 -10.63 -7.44 -8.94
CA ASN A 145 -11.11 -8.34 -7.89
C ASN A 145 -11.09 -9.82 -8.29
N ASP A 146 -10.88 -10.13 -9.57
CA ASP A 146 -10.76 -11.51 -10.01
C ASP A 146 -9.47 -12.14 -9.46
N LYS A 147 -9.67 -13.09 -8.54
CA LYS A 147 -8.58 -13.85 -7.89
C LYS A 147 -7.95 -14.89 -8.82
N THR A 148 -8.60 -15.21 -9.94
CA THR A 148 -8.08 -16.17 -10.94
C THR A 148 -7.06 -15.53 -11.89
N ILE A 149 -7.00 -14.20 -11.93
CA ILE A 149 -6.06 -13.44 -12.75
C ILE A 149 -4.80 -13.17 -11.91
N PRO A 150 -3.61 -13.62 -12.35
CA PRO A 150 -2.35 -13.25 -11.71
C PRO A 150 -2.17 -11.73 -11.66
N VAL A 151 -1.61 -11.21 -10.57
CA VAL A 151 -1.49 -9.75 -10.34
C VAL A 151 -0.73 -9.05 -11.46
N ASP A 152 0.33 -9.70 -11.96
CA ASP A 152 1.15 -9.24 -13.08
C ASP A 152 0.39 -9.19 -14.42
N GLU A 153 -0.65 -10.02 -14.59
CA GLU A 153 -1.50 -9.98 -15.78
C GLU A 153 -2.66 -8.97 -15.69
N LYS A 154 -3.05 -8.54 -14.48
CA LYS A 154 -4.17 -7.61 -14.28
C LYS A 154 -3.95 -6.30 -15.04
N HIS A 155 -2.74 -5.76 -15.01
CA HIS A 155 -2.41 -4.51 -15.72
C HIS A 155 -2.64 -4.65 -17.22
N LYS A 156 -2.17 -5.75 -17.83
CA LYS A 156 -2.37 -6.00 -19.26
C LYS A 156 -3.85 -6.08 -19.62
N LYS A 157 -4.64 -6.84 -18.85
CA LYS A 157 -6.09 -6.96 -19.09
C LYS A 157 -6.83 -5.63 -18.91
N MET A 158 -6.45 -4.83 -17.92
CA MET A 158 -6.99 -3.48 -17.74
C MET A 158 -6.66 -2.57 -18.92
N ASN A 159 -5.43 -2.61 -19.44
CA ASN A 159 -5.05 -1.85 -20.63
C ASN A 159 -5.86 -2.26 -21.86
N GLU A 160 -6.02 -3.56 -22.11
CA GLU A 160 -6.85 -4.07 -23.21
C GLU A 160 -8.32 -3.65 -23.08
N LEU A 161 -8.86 -3.65 -21.85
CA LEU A 161 -10.21 -3.16 -21.57
C LEU A 161 -10.30 -1.65 -21.84
N ALA A 162 -9.35 -0.87 -21.34
CA ALA A 162 -9.31 0.58 -21.49
C ALA A 162 -9.38 1.02 -22.95
N GLN A 163 -8.62 0.38 -23.84
CA GLN A 163 -8.65 0.69 -25.27
C GLN A 163 -10.01 0.40 -25.93
N LYS A 164 -10.86 -0.43 -25.33
CA LYS A 164 -12.19 -0.80 -25.86
C LYS A 164 -13.30 0.09 -25.32
N VAL A 165 -13.24 0.45 -24.04
CA VAL A 165 -14.37 1.06 -23.32
C VAL A 165 -14.17 2.52 -22.94
N LEU A 166 -12.92 3.00 -22.88
CA LEU A 166 -12.64 4.42 -22.69
C LEU A 166 -12.61 5.14 -24.04
N THR A 167 -13.09 6.37 -24.05
CA THR A 167 -13.12 7.22 -25.25
C THR A 167 -12.78 8.67 -24.88
N GLY A 168 -12.43 9.47 -25.90
CA GLY A 168 -12.15 10.89 -25.73
C GLY A 168 -11.06 11.18 -24.69
N ASP A 169 -11.31 12.15 -23.82
CA ASP A 169 -10.36 12.60 -22.80
C ASP A 169 -10.02 11.50 -21.78
N ASN A 170 -10.98 10.62 -21.43
CA ASN A 170 -10.72 9.54 -20.49
C ASN A 170 -9.70 8.52 -21.02
N LEU A 171 -9.76 8.20 -22.32
CA LEU A 171 -8.77 7.30 -22.94
C LEU A 171 -7.40 7.96 -23.04
N LYS A 172 -7.37 9.26 -23.35
CA LYS A 172 -6.12 10.03 -23.40
C LYS A 172 -5.45 10.08 -22.02
N GLU A 173 -6.19 10.49 -20.98
CA GLU A 173 -5.70 10.52 -19.60
C GLU A 173 -5.25 9.12 -19.12
N TYR A 174 -5.96 8.06 -19.50
CA TYR A 174 -5.56 6.69 -19.19
C TYR A 174 -4.22 6.31 -19.81
N ASN A 175 -4.02 6.61 -21.10
CA ASN A 175 -2.77 6.32 -21.79
C ASN A 175 -1.59 7.11 -21.20
N GLU A 176 -1.80 8.37 -20.83
CA GLU A 176 -0.81 9.19 -20.12
C GLU A 176 -0.46 8.58 -18.75
N PHE A 177 -1.47 8.16 -17.98
CA PHE A 177 -1.26 7.48 -16.70
C PHE A 177 -0.46 6.19 -16.85
N THR A 178 -0.84 5.32 -17.81
CA THR A 178 -0.14 4.05 -18.06
C THR A 178 1.30 4.29 -18.47
N LYS A 179 1.56 5.28 -19.33
CA LYS A 179 2.93 5.66 -19.72
C LYS A 179 3.76 6.08 -18.51
N HIS A 180 3.21 6.90 -17.62
CA HIS A 180 3.91 7.31 -16.39
C HIS A 180 4.26 6.10 -15.50
N ILE A 181 3.36 5.13 -15.39
CA ILE A 181 3.62 3.88 -14.66
C ILE A 181 4.75 3.07 -15.34
N GLU A 182 4.71 2.94 -16.66
CA GLU A 182 5.76 2.27 -17.45
C GLU A 182 7.13 2.95 -17.31
N ASP A 183 7.18 4.28 -17.40
CA ASP A 183 8.39 5.07 -17.22
C ASP A 183 8.97 4.84 -15.81
N ARG A 184 8.13 4.85 -14.77
CA ARG A 184 8.57 4.53 -13.40
C ARG A 184 9.08 3.09 -13.26
N HIS A 185 8.43 2.11 -13.90
CA HIS A 185 8.91 0.73 -13.90
C HIS A 185 10.27 0.60 -14.57
N LYS A 186 10.47 1.32 -15.68
CA LYS A 186 11.75 1.37 -16.37
C LYS A 186 12.82 2.02 -15.50
N GLU A 187 12.54 3.15 -14.87
CA GLU A 187 13.48 3.80 -13.94
C GLU A 187 13.90 2.87 -12.80
N VAL A 188 12.95 2.12 -12.23
CA VAL A 188 13.24 1.12 -11.19
C VAL A 188 14.09 -0.02 -11.74
N ALA A 189 13.82 -0.50 -12.96
CA ALA A 189 14.61 -1.54 -13.61
C ALA A 189 16.05 -1.06 -13.92
N ASP A 190 16.21 0.17 -14.41
CA ASP A 190 17.48 0.78 -14.71
C ASP A 190 18.31 0.98 -13.42
N LYS A 191 17.69 1.46 -12.34
CA LYS A 191 18.33 1.55 -11.00
C LYS A 191 18.67 0.16 -10.44
N ALA A 192 17.85 -0.85 -10.67
CA ALA A 192 18.13 -2.21 -10.23
C ALA A 192 19.33 -2.79 -10.99
N ALA A 193 19.53 -2.41 -12.25
CA ALA A 193 20.67 -2.83 -13.05
C ALA A 193 22.00 -2.19 -12.60
N THR A 194 21.96 -1.07 -11.89
CA THR A 194 23.15 -0.42 -11.33
C THR A 194 23.58 -0.95 -9.96
N LEU A 195 22.79 -1.84 -9.33
CA LEU A 195 23.13 -2.43 -8.04
C LEU A 195 24.39 -3.30 -8.12
N SER A 196 25.16 -3.35 -7.04
CA SER A 196 26.22 -4.34 -6.89
C SER A 196 25.67 -5.78 -7.03
N PRO A 197 26.49 -6.78 -7.43
CA PRO A 197 26.04 -8.16 -7.57
C PRO A 197 25.40 -8.72 -6.28
N GLU A 198 25.93 -8.33 -5.13
CA GLU A 198 25.41 -8.75 -3.82
C GLU A 198 24.05 -8.11 -3.54
N ALA A 199 23.92 -6.78 -3.71
CA ALA A 199 22.65 -6.07 -3.56
C ALA A 199 21.60 -6.56 -4.56
N LYS A 200 21.97 -6.82 -5.82
CA LYS A 200 21.06 -7.34 -6.85
C LYS A 200 20.53 -8.73 -6.49
N ALA A 201 21.40 -9.62 -6.03
CA ALA A 201 21.01 -10.96 -5.62
C ALA A 201 20.05 -10.92 -4.40
N ALA A 202 20.29 -10.01 -3.46
CA ALA A 202 19.39 -9.78 -2.33
C ALA A 202 18.05 -9.17 -2.77
N TYR A 203 18.07 -8.15 -3.63
CA TYR A 203 16.88 -7.53 -4.21
C TYR A 203 15.96 -8.57 -4.87
N ASP A 204 16.52 -9.44 -5.71
CA ASP A 204 15.74 -10.47 -6.41
C ASP A 204 15.12 -11.51 -5.45
N LYS A 205 15.84 -11.86 -4.37
CA LYS A 205 15.31 -12.75 -3.32
C LYS A 205 14.18 -12.06 -2.55
N ILE A 206 14.39 -10.82 -2.13
CA ILE A 206 13.40 -10.03 -1.40
C ILE A 206 12.14 -9.84 -2.24
N ALA A 207 12.27 -9.53 -3.54
CA ALA A 207 11.14 -9.39 -4.45
C ALA A 207 10.29 -10.68 -4.54
N LYS A 208 10.93 -11.86 -4.51
CA LYS A 208 10.23 -13.15 -4.47
C LYS A 208 9.50 -13.36 -3.15
N LEU A 209 10.12 -13.03 -2.02
CA LEU A 209 9.48 -13.12 -0.69
C LEU A 209 8.25 -12.21 -0.58
N GLU A 210 8.35 -10.98 -1.11
CA GLU A 210 7.20 -10.05 -1.14
C GLU A 210 6.08 -10.54 -2.05
N LYS A 211 6.41 -11.16 -3.20
CA LYS A 211 5.42 -11.83 -4.06
C LYS A 211 4.72 -12.96 -3.32
N GLU A 212 5.47 -13.84 -2.66
CA GLU A 212 4.89 -14.96 -1.89
C GLU A 212 3.99 -14.45 -0.75
N LYS A 213 4.42 -13.42 -0.02
CA LYS A 213 3.60 -12.75 1.00
C LYS A 213 2.30 -12.22 0.41
N HIS A 214 2.36 -11.57 -0.75
CA HIS A 214 1.17 -11.06 -1.44
C HIS A 214 0.23 -12.21 -1.85
N ASP A 215 0.76 -13.29 -2.42
CA ASP A 215 -0.03 -14.46 -2.84
C ASP A 215 -0.72 -15.15 -1.65
N ILE A 216 -0.03 -15.27 -0.51
CA ILE A 216 -0.63 -15.76 0.74
C ILE A 216 -1.83 -14.90 1.11
N ILE A 217 -1.67 -13.58 1.20
CA ILE A 217 -2.76 -12.67 1.58
C ILE A 217 -3.92 -12.75 0.58
N ALA A 218 -3.63 -12.74 -0.72
CA ALA A 218 -4.64 -12.77 -1.77
C ALA A 218 -5.48 -14.07 -1.77
N SER A 219 -4.87 -15.20 -1.36
CA SER A 219 -5.54 -16.50 -1.29
C SER A 219 -6.57 -16.61 -0.17
N LEU A 220 -6.50 -15.75 0.84
CA LEU A 220 -7.39 -15.79 2.01
C LEU A 220 -8.81 -15.34 1.69
N ASN A 221 -9.75 -15.78 2.53
CA ASN A 221 -11.10 -15.21 2.55
C ASN A 221 -11.11 -13.78 3.15
N GLU A 222 -12.16 -13.00 2.87
CA GLU A 222 -12.22 -11.58 3.27
C GLU A 222 -12.15 -11.37 4.79
N HIS A 223 -12.71 -12.29 5.59
CA HIS A 223 -12.65 -12.20 7.04
C HIS A 223 -11.22 -12.39 7.54
N ALA A 224 -10.54 -13.43 7.07
CA ALA A 224 -9.14 -13.70 7.43
C ALA A 224 -8.18 -12.59 6.97
N GLN A 225 -8.43 -11.99 5.80
CA GLN A 225 -7.67 -10.81 5.34
C GLN A 225 -7.84 -9.61 6.27
N GLU A 226 -9.07 -9.32 6.71
CA GLU A 226 -9.34 -8.22 7.64
C GLU A 226 -8.67 -8.47 9.00
N GLU A 227 -8.76 -9.69 9.53
CA GLU A 227 -8.09 -10.06 10.78
C GLU A 227 -6.57 -9.81 10.72
N LEU A 228 -5.92 -10.27 9.63
CA LEU A 228 -4.50 -10.02 9.40
C LEU A 228 -4.18 -8.53 9.24
N PHE A 229 -5.01 -7.80 8.49
CA PHE A 229 -4.83 -6.37 8.28
C PHE A 229 -4.82 -5.62 9.62
N GLN A 230 -5.71 -5.97 10.55
CA GLN A 230 -5.74 -5.35 11.89
C GLN A 230 -4.44 -5.62 12.66
N VAL A 231 -3.90 -6.83 12.62
CA VAL A 231 -2.62 -7.15 13.27
C VAL A 231 -1.46 -6.38 12.63
N PHE A 232 -1.38 -6.34 11.30
CA PHE A 232 -0.31 -5.61 10.60
C PHE A 232 -0.42 -4.10 10.78
N LYS A 233 -1.63 -3.56 10.85
CA LYS A 233 -1.87 -2.15 11.19
C LYS A 233 -1.27 -1.81 12.54
N LEU A 234 -1.54 -2.61 13.57
CA LEU A 234 -0.97 -2.41 14.91
C LEU A 234 0.56 -2.50 14.89
N LYS A 235 1.11 -3.49 14.19
CA LYS A 235 2.55 -3.67 14.04
C LYS A 235 3.24 -2.47 13.39
N HIS A 236 2.61 -1.83 12.40
CA HIS A 236 3.17 -0.71 11.64
C HIS A 236 2.73 0.68 12.13
N SER A 237 1.96 0.75 13.21
CA SER A 237 1.57 2.02 13.82
C SER A 237 2.82 2.69 14.43
N LYS A 238 3.29 3.76 13.77
CA LYS A 238 4.54 4.46 14.10
C LYS A 238 4.43 5.41 15.30
N PHE A 239 3.22 5.69 15.78
CA PHE A 239 2.95 6.68 16.83
C PHE A 239 2.09 6.10 17.96
N PRO A 240 2.26 6.59 19.19
CA PRO A 240 1.33 6.33 20.29
C PRO A 240 -0.08 6.73 19.88
N LYS A 241 -1.08 5.92 20.27
CA LYS A 241 -2.46 6.38 20.31
C LYS A 241 -2.57 7.19 21.60
N ASP A 242 -2.86 8.48 21.48
CA ASP A 242 -3.08 9.39 22.62
C ASP A 242 -4.23 8.91 23.53
#